data_AF-A0A3L6NZ64-F1
#
_entry.id   AF-A0A3L6NZ64-F1
#
_cell.length_a   1.000
_cell.length_b   1.000
_cell.length_c   1.000
_cell.angle_alpha   90.00
_cell.angle_beta   90.00
_cell.angle_gamma   90.00
#
_symmetry.space_group_name_H-M   'P 1'
#
loop_
_entity.id
_entity.type
_entity.pdbx_description
1 polymer ?
#
loop_
_entity_poly.entity_id
_entity_poly.type
_entity_poly.pdbx_seq_one_letter_code
_entity_poly.pdbx_strand_id
1 'polypeptide(L)'
;MDSLLDPPSFSQQIRSNKRKRPETTDDDFPSSLPQSTINPLSHSPGVVAQFAIAGLSETEENPSRRIRDFPHRGISSNEAFSIEAESDEDPETEGDEAARPKSKKSTSRKRGGHFDVLLQSIHYFLDRGEIAKASRAYGLILQLRPSGLPIDIRHHDLWAIGAEILMREGEETLQQDESSHENQPKSTKRWGRAANMNKVKAYFDTLIQQHPYDYKTPKVVSALDFWIALFSCEIYNTHTEHILALDRLESEIDEDPRRESFDNDESVASDETDSVETGRLHKKYELRVQALSIMKDITKRMDVLMQDMPYSRNQHYLRLRAMASFYIADLILPISPVSQFQAEEGQKARLMEQESARNHLERIITYGGELDKAAWNALNPSGDVEEDTSIQLYSSLPIRSL
;
A
#
# COMPACT_ATOMS: atom_id res chain seq x y z
N MET A 1 -23.08 -3.39 75.01
CA MET A 1 -22.07 -4.12 74.23
C MET A 1 -22.10 -3.56 72.84
N ASP A 2 -20.94 -3.07 72.41
CA ASP A 2 -20.49 -2.80 71.04
C ASP A 2 -21.14 -1.68 70.22
N SER A 3 -20.64 -0.47 70.50
CA SER A 3 -19.94 0.44 69.59
C SER A 3 -19.90 0.09 68.09
N LEU A 4 -20.50 0.93 67.24
CA LEU A 4 -19.99 1.17 65.88
C LEU A 4 -19.95 2.69 65.66
N LEU A 5 -18.72 3.22 65.71
CA LEU A 5 -18.37 4.61 65.48
C LEU A 5 -18.38 4.91 63.98
N ASP A 6 -19.01 6.03 63.62
CA ASP A 6 -18.88 6.66 62.30
C ASP A 6 -17.41 7.01 61.98
N PRO A 7 -16.99 6.92 60.70
CA PRO A 7 -15.65 7.27 60.29
C PRO A 7 -15.43 8.79 60.35
N PRO A 8 -14.27 9.27 60.85
CA PRO A 8 -13.97 10.70 60.86
C PRO A 8 -13.61 11.19 59.45
N SER A 9 -14.23 12.31 59.07
CA SER A 9 -13.91 13.07 57.87
C SER A 9 -12.45 13.54 57.87
N PHE A 10 -11.64 13.08 56.91
CA PHE A 10 -10.32 13.66 56.66
C PHE A 10 -10.44 14.80 55.65
N SER A 11 -10.59 16.02 56.19
CA SER A 11 -10.42 17.28 55.46
C SER A 11 -8.94 17.43 55.06
N GLN A 12 -8.60 17.17 53.80
CA GLN A 12 -7.28 17.51 53.25
C GLN A 12 -7.17 19.03 53.04
N GLN A 13 -6.76 19.73 54.10
CA GLN A 13 -6.23 21.09 53.97
C GLN A 13 -4.90 21.02 53.21
N ILE A 14 -4.93 21.41 51.93
CA ILE A 14 -3.72 21.65 51.12
C ILE A 14 -3.01 22.87 51.69
N ARG A 15 -2.11 22.64 52.66
CA ARG A 15 -1.20 23.68 53.16
C ARG A 15 -0.03 23.81 52.20
N SER A 16 -0.02 24.90 51.45
CA SER A 16 1.09 25.34 50.62
C SER A 16 2.29 25.73 51.49
N ASN A 17 3.22 24.80 51.70
CA ASN A 17 4.49 25.09 52.38
C ASN A 17 5.43 25.86 51.45
N LYS A 18 5.30 27.20 51.42
CA LYS A 18 6.37 28.10 50.96
C LYS A 18 7.50 28.07 52.00
N ARG A 19 8.55 27.28 51.75
CA ARG A 19 9.79 27.33 52.55
C ARG A 19 10.54 28.63 52.23
N LYS A 20 10.67 29.50 53.23
CA LYS A 20 11.65 30.60 53.27
C LYS A 20 13.06 29.99 53.43
N ARG A 21 13.99 30.42 52.58
CA ARG A 21 15.43 30.09 52.66
C ARG A 21 16.06 30.94 53.77
N PRO A 22 16.77 30.36 54.75
CA PRO A 22 17.62 31.14 55.63
C PRO A 22 18.92 31.52 54.90
N GLU A 23 19.38 32.76 55.11
CA GLU A 23 20.75 33.18 54.81
C GLU A 23 21.70 32.39 55.71
N THR A 24 22.71 31.76 55.10
CA THR A 24 23.82 31.13 55.80
C THR A 24 25.09 31.82 55.36
N THR A 25 25.80 32.29 56.38
CA THR A 25 27.12 32.92 56.39
C THR A 25 28.18 32.05 55.72
N ASP A 26 29.13 32.72 55.06
CA ASP A 26 30.35 32.15 54.51
C ASP A 26 31.20 31.53 55.63
N ASP A 27 31.37 30.22 55.59
CA ASP A 27 32.41 29.50 56.32
C ASP A 27 33.12 28.55 55.35
N ASP A 28 34.43 28.78 55.18
CA ASP A 28 35.36 27.98 54.39
C ASP A 28 35.40 26.52 54.87
N PHE A 29 34.84 25.60 54.07
CA PHE A 29 35.04 24.16 54.25
C PHE A 29 36.01 23.63 53.18
N PRO A 30 37.11 22.96 53.55
CA PRO A 30 38.00 22.33 52.58
C PRO A 30 37.29 21.15 51.89
N SER A 31 37.17 21.26 50.57
CA SER A 31 36.60 20.26 49.67
C SER A 31 37.57 19.09 49.47
N SER A 32 37.51 18.09 50.33
CA SER A 32 38.04 16.76 49.98
C SER A 32 37.07 15.66 50.40
N LEU A 33 35.99 15.50 49.62
CA LEU A 33 35.32 14.20 49.56
C LEU A 33 36.30 13.22 48.90
N PRO A 34 36.56 12.03 49.49
CA PRO A 34 37.44 11.07 48.87
C PRO A 34 36.85 10.66 47.52
N GLN A 35 37.70 10.63 46.48
CA GLN A 35 37.35 10.25 45.10
C GLN A 35 36.75 8.83 44.98
N SER A 36 36.73 8.05 46.06
CA SER A 36 36.05 6.76 46.16
C SER A 36 34.55 6.83 46.46
N THR A 37 33.96 8.01 46.67
CA THR A 37 32.53 8.17 47.03
C THR A 37 31.62 8.38 45.82
N ILE A 38 32.18 8.64 44.64
CA ILE A 38 31.41 8.87 43.41
C ILE A 38 31.52 7.63 42.54
N ASN A 39 30.39 6.97 42.29
CA ASN A 39 30.33 5.85 41.35
C ASN A 39 30.90 6.30 39.99
N PRO A 40 31.96 5.66 39.44
CA PRO A 40 32.59 6.07 38.20
C PRO A 40 31.63 6.05 37.00
N LEU A 41 30.56 5.25 37.05
CA LEU A 41 29.56 5.15 36.00
C LEU A 41 28.26 5.91 36.30
N SER A 42 28.16 6.54 37.49
CA SER A 42 27.03 7.41 37.88
C SER A 42 25.64 6.81 37.57
N HIS A 43 25.45 5.52 37.86
CA HIS A 43 24.18 4.83 37.59
C HIS A 43 23.01 5.47 38.36
N SER A 44 21.83 5.47 37.74
CA SER A 44 20.62 5.95 38.43
C SER A 44 20.23 5.00 39.58
N PRO A 45 19.55 5.48 40.63
CA PRO A 45 19.15 4.64 41.76
C PRO A 45 18.34 3.39 41.38
N GLY A 46 17.54 3.47 40.30
CA GLY A 46 16.80 2.33 39.78
C GLY A 46 17.69 1.25 39.13
N VAL A 47 18.77 1.66 38.46
CA VAL A 47 19.74 0.74 37.85
C VAL A 47 20.59 0.07 38.94
N VAL A 48 20.98 0.82 39.97
CA VAL A 48 21.69 0.29 41.15
C VAL A 48 20.87 -0.80 41.84
N ALA A 49 19.56 -0.58 42.04
CA ALA A 49 18.67 -1.60 42.61
C ALA A 49 18.57 -2.85 41.73
N GLN A 50 18.54 -2.70 40.40
CA GLN A 50 18.54 -3.83 39.47
C GLN A 50 19.85 -4.62 39.49
N PHE A 51 20.99 -3.94 39.60
CA PHE A 51 22.29 -4.59 39.74
C PHE A 51 22.40 -5.36 41.05
N ALA A 52 21.91 -4.80 42.15
CA ALA A 52 21.84 -5.49 43.43
C ALA A 52 21.00 -6.78 43.36
N ILE A 53 19.85 -6.74 42.65
CA ILE A 53 19.01 -7.93 42.41
C ILE A 53 19.74 -8.95 41.53
N ALA A 54 20.49 -8.50 40.53
CA ALA A 54 21.24 -9.34 39.60
C ALA A 54 22.59 -9.84 40.16
N GLY A 55 22.98 -9.45 41.38
CA GLY A 55 24.27 -9.80 41.97
C GLY A 55 25.48 -9.06 41.35
N LEU A 56 25.23 -7.97 40.62
CA LEU A 56 26.25 -7.14 39.98
C LEU A 56 26.67 -6.00 40.92
N SER A 57 27.93 -5.58 40.81
CA SER A 57 28.44 -4.44 41.59
C SER A 57 27.95 -3.10 41.04
N GLU A 58 27.84 -2.09 41.90
CA GLU A 58 27.46 -0.73 41.48
C GLU A 58 28.46 -0.10 40.49
N THR A 59 29.69 -0.61 40.44
CA THR A 59 30.76 -0.14 39.56
C THR A 59 30.82 -0.86 38.21
N GLU A 60 29.93 -1.82 37.97
CA GLU A 60 29.93 -2.65 36.76
C GLU A 60 29.15 -1.99 35.61
N GLU A 61 29.55 -2.28 34.37
CA GLU A 61 28.83 -1.83 33.18
C GLU A 61 27.58 -2.69 32.94
N ASN A 62 26.53 -2.09 32.39
CA ASN A 62 25.33 -2.86 32.05
C ASN A 62 25.67 -3.94 31.00
N PRO A 63 25.39 -5.23 31.27
CA PRO A 63 25.70 -6.33 30.34
C PRO A 63 25.04 -6.17 28.96
N SER A 64 23.93 -5.42 28.86
CA SER A 64 23.27 -5.11 27.60
C SER A 64 24.11 -4.25 26.64
N ARG A 65 25.19 -3.61 27.13
CA ARG A 65 26.14 -2.86 26.28
C ARG A 65 27.19 -3.76 25.64
N ARG A 66 27.55 -4.87 26.27
CA ARG A 66 28.57 -5.81 25.75
C ARG A 66 27.97 -6.84 24.82
N ILE A 67 26.72 -7.26 25.07
CA ILE A 67 26.05 -8.31 24.31
C ILE A 67 25.08 -7.66 23.33
N ARG A 68 25.37 -7.77 22.03
CA ARG A 68 24.59 -7.18 20.94
C ARG A 68 23.13 -7.60 20.97
N ASP A 69 22.86 -8.87 21.26
CA ASP A 69 21.54 -9.50 21.26
C ASP A 69 21.03 -9.81 22.69
N PHE A 70 21.24 -8.87 23.61
CA PHE A 70 20.75 -9.04 24.98
C PHE A 70 19.21 -9.06 24.98
N PRO A 71 18.56 -10.11 25.54
CA PRO A 71 17.11 -10.17 25.59
C PRO A 71 16.58 -8.94 26.35
N HIS A 72 15.65 -8.21 25.73
CA HIS A 72 15.11 -6.92 26.20
C HIS A 72 16.03 -5.70 26.09
N ARG A 73 17.05 -5.71 25.21
CA ARG A 73 17.76 -4.48 24.83
C ARG A 73 16.76 -3.46 24.29
N GLY A 74 16.64 -2.31 24.96
CA GLY A 74 15.84 -1.20 24.46
C GLY A 74 16.33 -0.79 23.07
N ILE A 75 15.43 -0.73 22.10
CA ILE A 75 15.73 -0.41 20.71
C ILE A 75 16.48 0.93 20.70
N SER A 76 17.73 0.93 20.25
CA SER A 76 18.53 2.16 20.16
C SER A 76 17.83 3.09 19.17
N SER A 77 17.47 4.28 19.62
CA SER A 77 16.82 5.33 18.82
C SER A 77 17.63 5.82 17.63
N ASN A 78 18.84 5.29 17.40
CA ASN A 78 19.72 5.62 16.28
C ASN A 78 19.58 4.71 15.07
N GLU A 79 18.82 3.60 15.16
CA GLU A 79 18.58 2.69 14.03
C GLU A 79 17.09 2.62 13.63
N ALA A 80 16.27 3.53 14.17
CA ALA A 80 14.95 3.77 13.61
C ALA A 80 15.13 4.59 12.32
N PHE A 81 14.72 3.99 11.20
CA PHE A 81 14.53 4.62 9.90
C PHE A 81 14.21 6.12 10.03
N SER A 82 15.03 6.95 9.39
CA SER A 82 14.80 8.38 9.20
C SER A 82 13.50 8.58 8.41
N ILE A 83 12.37 8.59 9.10
CA ILE A 83 11.15 9.24 8.63
C ILE A 83 11.34 10.70 8.99
N GLU A 84 11.72 11.50 8.00
CA GLU A 84 11.75 12.96 8.07
C GLU A 84 10.34 13.45 8.40
N ALA A 85 10.08 13.69 9.69
CA ALA A 85 8.97 14.51 10.10
C ALA A 85 9.37 15.96 9.81
N GLU A 86 8.94 16.48 8.67
CA GLU A 86 9.05 17.90 8.37
C GLU A 86 8.31 18.68 9.46
N SER A 87 9.08 19.46 10.22
CA SER A 87 8.62 20.43 11.19
C SER A 87 8.26 21.69 10.42
N ASP A 88 6.98 22.06 10.40
CA ASP A 88 6.53 23.40 10.01
C ASP A 88 7.22 24.43 10.92
N GLU A 89 8.24 25.10 10.39
CA GLU A 89 8.77 26.33 10.97
C GLU A 89 7.97 27.51 10.38
N ASP A 90 7.13 28.13 11.21
CA ASP A 90 6.51 29.42 10.95
C ASP A 90 7.60 30.51 10.75
N PRO A 91 7.45 31.44 9.79
CA PRO A 91 8.45 32.47 9.53
C PRO A 91 8.54 33.47 10.69
N GLU A 92 9.75 33.64 11.21
CA GLU A 92 10.09 34.54 12.31
C GLU A 92 9.67 35.99 12.04
N THR A 93 8.94 36.56 13.00
CA THR A 93 8.77 38.01 13.13
C THR A 93 9.77 38.46 14.20
N GLU A 94 10.74 39.30 13.82
CA GLU A 94 11.72 39.84 14.76
C GLU A 94 11.03 40.66 15.88
N GLY A 95 11.26 40.27 17.13
CA GLY A 95 10.72 40.96 18.30
C GLY A 95 11.16 40.35 19.64
N ASP A 96 12.22 40.92 20.21
CA ASP A 96 12.54 41.04 21.64
C ASP A 96 12.76 39.76 22.49
N GLU A 97 14.05 39.38 22.60
CA GLU A 97 14.63 38.28 23.39
C GLU A 97 14.74 38.62 24.90
N ALA A 98 13.60 38.79 25.59
CA ALA A 98 13.63 39.04 27.04
C ALA A 98 12.43 38.51 27.84
N ALA A 99 11.79 37.40 27.45
CA ALA A 99 10.84 36.68 28.33
C ALA A 99 10.49 35.26 27.85
N ARG A 100 11.42 34.31 27.83
CA ARG A 100 11.07 32.88 27.61
C ARG A 100 10.90 32.14 28.94
N PRO A 101 9.67 31.76 29.37
CA PRO A 101 9.48 30.88 30.51
C PRO A 101 9.93 29.45 30.15
N LYS A 102 10.65 28.85 31.10
CA LYS A 102 11.22 27.49 31.06
C LYS A 102 10.31 26.49 30.36
N SER A 103 10.88 25.84 29.34
CA SER A 103 10.31 24.72 28.59
C SER A 103 9.74 23.67 29.55
N LYS A 104 8.40 23.60 29.58
CA LYS A 104 7.71 22.44 30.15
C LYS A 104 8.05 21.27 29.23
N LYS A 105 8.82 20.33 29.79
CA LYS A 105 9.07 18.98 29.26
C LYS A 105 7.87 18.54 28.43
N SER A 106 8.10 18.44 27.12
CA SER A 106 7.21 17.76 26.17
C SER A 106 6.84 16.41 26.78
N THR A 107 5.63 16.34 27.32
CA THR A 107 5.03 15.05 27.60
C THR A 107 4.70 14.49 26.23
N SER A 108 5.47 13.51 25.78
CA SER A 108 5.23 12.65 24.62
C SER A 108 3.94 11.82 24.78
N ARG A 109 2.82 12.49 25.05
CA ARG A 109 1.53 11.86 25.30
C ARG A 109 0.81 11.67 23.97
N LYS A 110 0.94 10.45 23.42
CA LYS A 110 -0.16 9.71 22.78
C LYS A 110 -0.94 10.44 21.66
N ARG A 111 -0.33 11.36 20.91
CA ARG A 111 -0.97 11.98 19.73
C ARG A 111 -0.74 11.10 18.51
N GLY A 112 -1.60 10.10 18.38
CA GLY A 112 -1.58 9.10 17.30
C GLY A 112 -2.59 7.99 17.55
N GLY A 113 -2.77 7.60 18.83
CA GLY A 113 -3.49 6.38 19.20
C GLY A 113 -4.85 6.16 18.56
N HIS A 114 -5.76 7.15 18.54
CA HIS A 114 -7.10 6.93 17.96
C HIS A 114 -7.08 6.85 16.43
N PHE A 115 -6.26 7.65 15.76
CA PHE A 115 -6.09 7.60 14.32
C PHE A 115 -5.42 6.29 13.91
N ASP A 116 -4.29 5.97 14.56
CA ASP A 116 -3.51 4.75 14.29
C ASP A 116 -4.35 3.49 14.53
N VAL A 117 -5.15 3.45 15.60
CA VAL A 117 -6.04 2.32 15.90
C VAL A 117 -7.12 2.18 14.83
N LEU A 118 -7.71 3.28 14.35
CA LEU A 118 -8.70 3.22 13.28
C LEU A 118 -8.07 2.81 11.96
N LEU A 119 -6.90 3.34 11.61
CA LEU A 119 -6.16 2.99 10.39
C LEU A 119 -5.79 1.50 10.39
N GLN A 120 -5.25 1.00 11.50
CA GLN A 120 -4.96 -0.42 11.68
C GLN A 120 -6.22 -1.29 11.60
N SER A 121 -7.33 -0.81 12.17
CA SER A 121 -8.62 -1.50 12.10
C SER A 121 -9.13 -1.59 10.66
N ILE A 122 -8.96 -0.53 9.86
CA ILE A 122 -9.33 -0.53 8.43
C ILE A 122 -8.55 -1.61 7.67
N HIS A 123 -7.23 -1.63 7.80
CA HIS A 123 -6.42 -2.68 7.15
C HIS A 123 -6.88 -4.08 7.57
N TYR A 124 -7.10 -4.29 8.86
CA TYR A 124 -7.61 -5.55 9.39
C TYR A 124 -8.98 -5.94 8.82
N PHE A 125 -9.92 -5.01 8.72
CA PHE A 125 -11.24 -5.26 8.13
C PHE A 125 -11.15 -5.57 6.64
N LEU A 126 -10.32 -4.84 5.90
CA LEU A 126 -10.12 -5.08 4.47
C LEU A 126 -9.47 -6.45 4.22
N ASP A 127 -8.52 -6.87 5.04
CA ASP A 127 -7.86 -8.19 4.91
C ASP A 127 -8.85 -9.34 5.14
N ARG A 128 -9.84 -9.12 6.01
CA ARG A 128 -10.94 -10.06 6.27
C ARG A 128 -12.07 -9.99 5.25
N GLY A 129 -12.10 -8.97 4.40
CA GLY A 129 -13.20 -8.71 3.48
C GLY A 129 -14.43 -8.06 4.12
N GLU A 130 -14.30 -7.52 5.34
CA GLU A 130 -15.35 -6.78 6.05
C GLU A 130 -15.40 -5.31 5.57
N ILE A 131 -15.78 -5.11 4.31
CA ILE A 131 -15.77 -3.82 3.62
C ILE A 131 -16.71 -2.76 4.26
N ALA A 132 -17.88 -3.14 4.79
CA ALA A 132 -18.79 -2.20 5.44
C ALA A 132 -18.25 -1.72 6.79
N LYS A 133 -17.47 -2.55 7.50
CA LYS A 133 -16.76 -2.11 8.71
C LYS A 133 -15.59 -1.21 8.36
N ALA A 134 -14.83 -1.56 7.32
CA ALA A 134 -13.75 -0.71 6.79
C ALA A 134 -14.27 0.67 6.36
N SER A 135 -15.36 0.72 5.59
CA SER A 135 -16.02 1.95 5.14
C SER A 135 -16.45 2.84 6.30
N ARG A 136 -17.07 2.26 7.34
CA ARG A 136 -17.46 3.01 8.55
C ARG A 136 -16.25 3.56 9.30
N ALA A 137 -15.22 2.75 9.51
CA ALA A 137 -13.99 3.20 10.17
C ALA A 137 -13.28 4.30 9.36
N TYR A 138 -13.27 4.19 8.03
CA TYR A 138 -12.75 5.22 7.14
C TYR A 138 -13.54 6.54 7.27
N GLY A 139 -14.87 6.48 7.29
CA GLY A 139 -15.72 7.64 7.55
C GLY A 139 -15.44 8.31 8.90
N LEU A 140 -15.16 7.53 9.94
CA LEU A 140 -14.74 8.07 11.25
C LEU A 140 -13.39 8.78 11.17
N ILE A 141 -12.40 8.23 10.44
CA ILE A 141 -11.12 8.90 10.21
C ILE A 141 -11.33 10.26 9.56
N LEU A 142 -12.12 10.35 8.48
CA LEU A 142 -12.37 11.61 7.78
C LEU A 142 -13.05 12.68 8.66
N GLN A 143 -13.76 12.26 9.71
CA GLN A 143 -14.39 13.16 10.67
C GLN A 143 -13.44 13.62 11.80
N LEU A 144 -12.32 12.94 12.01
CA LEU A 144 -11.36 13.30 13.05
C LEU A 144 -10.71 14.65 12.77
N ARG A 145 -10.47 15.40 13.85
CA ARG A 145 -9.79 16.71 13.84
C ARG A 145 -8.71 16.76 14.92
N PRO A 146 -7.64 15.95 14.82
CA PRO A 146 -6.64 15.78 15.89
C PRO A 146 -5.91 17.09 16.27
N SER A 147 -5.76 18.01 15.31
CA SER A 147 -5.16 19.35 15.48
C SER A 147 -6.15 20.48 15.20
N GLY A 148 -7.46 20.19 15.11
CA GLY A 148 -8.50 21.15 14.69
C GLY A 148 -8.67 21.27 13.17
N LEU A 149 -7.72 20.78 12.37
CA LEU A 149 -7.80 20.70 10.91
C LEU A 149 -8.36 19.35 10.44
N PRO A 150 -9.01 19.30 9.25
CA PRO A 150 -9.35 18.03 8.61
C PRO A 150 -8.10 17.19 8.40
N ILE A 151 -8.25 15.87 8.47
CA ILE A 151 -7.21 14.96 7.99
C ILE A 151 -7.10 15.12 6.47
N ASP A 152 -5.88 15.33 5.99
CA ASP A 152 -5.58 15.34 4.56
C ASP A 152 -5.54 13.89 4.04
N ILE A 153 -6.30 13.63 2.98
CA ILE A 153 -6.47 12.31 2.36
C ILE A 153 -5.20 11.86 1.63
N ARG A 154 -4.30 12.81 1.29
CA ARG A 154 -3.01 12.55 0.64
C ARG A 154 -2.01 11.82 1.55
N HIS A 155 -2.20 11.87 2.86
CA HIS A 155 -1.31 11.21 3.80
C HIS A 155 -1.84 9.81 4.19
N HIS A 156 -0.92 8.96 4.66
CA HIS A 156 -1.22 7.62 5.16
C HIS A 156 -2.01 6.73 4.20
N ASP A 157 -1.84 6.94 2.90
CA ASP A 157 -2.51 6.18 1.84
C ASP A 157 -4.04 6.19 1.97
N LEU A 158 -4.62 7.21 2.60
CA LEU A 158 -6.06 7.31 2.79
C LEU A 158 -6.79 7.44 1.46
N TRP A 159 -6.17 8.09 0.47
CA TRP A 159 -6.66 8.14 -0.90
C TRP A 159 -6.75 6.73 -1.52
N ALA A 160 -5.72 5.94 -1.28
CA ALA A 160 -5.52 4.60 -1.78
C ALA A 160 -6.53 3.61 -1.13
N ILE A 161 -6.68 3.70 0.19
CA ILE A 161 -7.66 2.96 0.99
C ILE A 161 -9.09 3.31 0.57
N GLY A 162 -9.38 4.58 0.30
CA GLY A 162 -10.68 5.03 -0.17
C GLY A 162 -11.07 4.37 -1.50
N ALA A 163 -10.14 4.33 -2.46
CA ALA A 163 -10.32 3.62 -3.71
C ALA A 163 -10.52 2.11 -3.52
N GLU A 164 -9.76 1.47 -2.63
CA GLU A 164 -9.92 0.05 -2.31
C GLU A 164 -11.32 -0.26 -1.75
N ILE A 165 -11.80 0.53 -0.78
CA ILE A 165 -13.14 0.37 -0.20
C ILE A 165 -14.23 0.49 -1.27
N LEU A 166 -14.11 1.48 -2.16
CA LEU A 166 -15.06 1.69 -3.25
C LEU A 166 -15.06 0.52 -4.24
N MET A 167 -13.88 0.04 -4.64
CA MET A 167 -13.75 -1.06 -5.59
C MET A 167 -14.35 -2.37 -5.04
N ARG A 168 -14.18 -2.59 -3.74
CA ARG A 168 -14.63 -3.81 -3.01
C ARG A 168 -16.03 -3.68 -2.41
N GLU A 169 -16.72 -2.57 -2.65
CA GLU A 169 -18.06 -2.35 -2.09
C GLU A 169 -19.02 -3.48 -2.53
N GLY A 170 -19.64 -4.13 -1.54
CA GLY A 170 -20.58 -5.23 -1.76
C GLY A 170 -19.98 -6.64 -1.77
N GLU A 171 -18.67 -6.82 -1.56
CA GLU A 171 -18.05 -8.15 -1.42
C GLU A 171 -18.60 -8.97 -0.24
N GLU A 172 -18.99 -8.32 0.86
CA GLU A 172 -19.48 -9.00 2.09
C GLU A 172 -20.73 -9.87 1.86
N THR A 173 -21.62 -9.44 0.96
CA THR A 173 -22.89 -10.15 0.69
C THR A 173 -22.64 -11.51 0.03
N LEU A 174 -21.61 -11.60 -0.81
CA LEU A 174 -21.29 -12.82 -1.56
C LEU A 174 -20.68 -13.91 -0.67
N GLN A 175 -19.91 -13.54 0.36
CA GLN A 175 -19.35 -14.53 1.29
C GLN A 175 -20.42 -15.21 2.15
N GLN A 176 -21.55 -14.54 2.43
CA GLN A 176 -22.66 -15.15 3.15
C GLN A 176 -23.44 -16.13 2.26
N ASP A 177 -23.65 -15.80 0.99
CA ASP A 177 -24.37 -16.67 0.04
C ASP A 177 -23.54 -17.92 -0.36
N GLU A 178 -22.23 -17.79 -0.51
CA GLU A 178 -21.31 -18.90 -0.83
C GLU A 178 -21.20 -19.94 0.30
N SER A 179 -21.46 -19.56 1.56
CA SER A 179 -21.40 -20.48 2.70
C SER A 179 -22.53 -21.54 2.72
N SER A 180 -23.49 -21.44 1.80
CA SER A 180 -24.64 -22.37 1.69
C SER A 180 -24.53 -23.38 0.54
N HIS A 181 -23.52 -23.28 -0.34
CA HIS A 181 -23.39 -24.16 -1.52
C HIS A 181 -21.98 -24.77 -1.63
N GLU A 182 -21.76 -25.91 -0.98
CA GLU A 182 -20.47 -26.63 -0.89
C GLU A 182 -19.85 -27.15 -2.22
N ASN A 183 -20.47 -26.92 -3.39
CA ASN A 183 -20.05 -27.52 -4.66
C ASN A 183 -19.71 -26.54 -5.81
N GLN A 184 -19.59 -25.24 -5.56
CA GLN A 184 -19.16 -24.32 -6.62
C GLN A 184 -17.63 -24.37 -6.79
N PRO A 185 -17.11 -24.41 -8.03
CA PRO A 185 -15.68 -24.30 -8.28
C PRO A 185 -15.18 -22.99 -7.68
N LYS A 186 -14.02 -23.05 -7.00
CA LYS A 186 -13.39 -21.92 -6.31
C LYS A 186 -13.20 -20.77 -7.31
N SER A 187 -14.16 -19.85 -7.39
CA SER A 187 -14.03 -18.67 -8.23
C SER A 187 -12.74 -17.96 -7.83
N THR A 188 -11.87 -17.71 -8.81
CA THR A 188 -10.58 -17.09 -8.57
C THR A 188 -10.81 -15.80 -7.78
N LYS A 189 -10.06 -15.62 -6.68
CA LYS A 189 -10.26 -14.51 -5.73
C LYS A 189 -9.95 -13.18 -6.42
N ARG A 190 -10.96 -12.62 -7.07
CA ARG A 190 -10.92 -11.33 -7.75
C ARG A 190 -10.84 -10.19 -6.74
N TRP A 191 -10.05 -9.16 -7.04
CA TRP A 191 -10.12 -7.89 -6.32
C TRP A 191 -11.29 -7.04 -6.81
N GLY A 192 -12.30 -6.84 -5.98
CA GLY A 192 -13.44 -5.97 -6.23
C GLY A 192 -14.41 -6.42 -7.32
N ARG A 193 -15.29 -5.50 -7.71
CA ARG A 193 -16.33 -5.72 -8.73
C ARG A 193 -16.18 -4.73 -9.88
N ALA A 194 -16.35 -5.20 -11.13
CA ALA A 194 -16.23 -4.35 -12.33
C ALA A 194 -17.26 -3.22 -12.33
N ALA A 195 -18.45 -3.48 -11.78
CA ALA A 195 -19.51 -2.47 -11.65
C ALA A 195 -19.08 -1.26 -10.80
N ASN A 196 -18.14 -1.44 -9.87
CA ASN A 196 -17.66 -0.37 -9.00
C ASN A 196 -16.55 0.47 -9.65
N MET A 197 -16.01 0.05 -10.81
CA MET A 197 -14.93 0.79 -11.47
C MET A 197 -15.31 2.25 -11.76
N ASN A 198 -16.55 2.50 -12.17
CA ASN A 198 -17.00 3.88 -12.42
C ASN A 198 -16.98 4.77 -11.16
N LYS A 199 -17.23 4.20 -9.97
CA LYS A 199 -17.12 4.92 -8.70
C LYS A 199 -15.66 5.26 -8.39
N VAL A 200 -14.76 4.31 -8.65
CA VAL A 200 -13.31 4.50 -8.47
C VAL A 200 -12.77 5.56 -9.43
N LYS A 201 -13.21 5.56 -10.70
CA LYS A 201 -12.89 6.61 -11.67
C LYS A 201 -13.34 7.98 -11.18
N ALA A 202 -14.61 8.11 -10.81
CA ALA A 202 -15.16 9.37 -10.30
C ALA A 202 -14.42 9.86 -9.05
N TYR A 203 -14.04 8.94 -8.15
CA TYR A 203 -13.24 9.25 -6.98
C TYR A 203 -11.86 9.81 -7.35
N PHE A 204 -11.10 9.13 -8.21
CA PHE A 204 -9.81 9.64 -8.66
C PHE A 204 -9.93 10.95 -9.45
N ASP A 205 -10.95 11.10 -10.30
CA ASP A 205 -11.21 12.35 -11.03
C ASP A 205 -11.39 13.53 -10.07
N THR A 206 -12.10 13.32 -8.95
CA THR A 206 -12.25 14.37 -7.93
C THR A 206 -10.92 14.70 -7.24
N LEU A 207 -10.09 13.69 -6.93
CA LEU A 207 -8.77 13.91 -6.33
C LEU A 207 -7.80 14.61 -7.27
N ILE A 208 -7.80 14.24 -8.56
CA ILE A 208 -6.98 14.86 -9.60
C ILE A 208 -7.32 16.35 -9.75
N GLN A 209 -8.61 16.70 -9.70
CA GLN A 209 -9.05 18.09 -9.76
C GLN A 209 -8.71 18.89 -8.49
N GLN A 210 -8.82 18.26 -7.32
CA GLN A 210 -8.57 18.92 -6.03
C GLN A 210 -7.08 19.10 -5.72
N HIS A 211 -6.24 18.22 -6.23
CA HIS A 211 -4.80 18.21 -5.95
C HIS A 211 -3.97 18.12 -7.24
N PRO A 212 -3.95 19.19 -8.06
CA PRO A 212 -3.07 19.26 -9.23
C PRO A 212 -1.59 19.10 -8.84
N TYR A 213 -0.77 18.64 -9.79
CA TYR A 213 0.67 18.54 -9.58
C TYR A 213 1.31 19.92 -9.41
N ASP A 214 2.07 20.10 -8.33
CA ASP A 214 2.88 21.30 -8.09
C ASP A 214 4.37 20.97 -8.23
N TYR A 215 5.06 21.71 -9.10
CA TYR A 215 6.49 21.57 -9.33
C TYR A 215 7.34 21.94 -8.11
N LYS A 216 6.81 22.72 -7.17
CA LYS A 216 7.54 23.15 -5.97
C LYS A 216 7.61 22.07 -4.90
N THR A 217 6.64 21.16 -4.88
CA THR A 217 6.50 20.12 -3.85
C THR A 217 6.36 18.72 -4.47
N PRO A 218 7.37 18.26 -5.24
CA PRO A 218 7.25 17.03 -6.06
C PRO A 218 7.12 15.73 -5.25
N LYS A 219 7.43 15.76 -3.94
CA LYS A 219 7.33 14.60 -3.04
C LYS A 219 5.92 14.39 -2.47
N VAL A 220 5.05 15.38 -2.60
CA VAL A 220 3.70 15.31 -2.03
C VAL A 220 2.79 14.57 -3.01
N VAL A 221 1.96 13.67 -2.48
CA VAL A 221 0.97 12.94 -3.27
C VAL A 221 0.11 13.93 -4.06
N SER A 222 -0.02 13.70 -5.36
CA SER A 222 -0.64 14.65 -6.28
C SER A 222 -1.40 13.95 -7.39
N ALA A 223 -1.96 14.74 -8.32
CA ALA A 223 -2.56 14.23 -9.55
C ALA A 223 -1.70 13.18 -10.26
N LEU A 224 -0.37 13.27 -10.20
CA LEU A 224 0.54 12.29 -10.79
C LEU A 224 0.27 10.88 -10.25
N ASP A 225 0.22 10.73 -8.93
CA ASP A 225 0.04 9.44 -8.25
C ASP A 225 -1.39 8.92 -8.45
N PHE A 226 -2.37 9.82 -8.43
CA PHE A 226 -3.77 9.48 -8.70
C PHE A 226 -3.98 8.97 -10.12
N TRP A 227 -3.33 9.58 -11.13
CA TRP A 227 -3.38 9.08 -12.50
C TRP A 227 -2.74 7.70 -12.62
N ILE A 228 -1.56 7.50 -12.02
CA ILE A 228 -0.88 6.18 -12.03
C ILE A 228 -1.77 5.11 -11.40
N ALA A 229 -2.37 5.40 -10.25
CA ALA A 229 -3.26 4.48 -9.56
C ALA A 229 -4.54 4.21 -10.37
N LEU A 230 -5.15 5.23 -10.95
CA LEU A 230 -6.34 5.10 -11.79
C LEU A 230 -6.07 4.20 -13.00
N PHE A 231 -5.01 4.46 -13.75
CA PHE A 231 -4.65 3.62 -14.91
C PHE A 231 -4.32 2.19 -14.49
N SER A 232 -3.64 2.01 -13.36
CA SER A 232 -3.35 0.69 -12.81
C SER A 232 -4.63 -0.09 -12.51
N CYS A 233 -5.64 0.57 -11.92
CA CYS A 233 -6.95 -0.02 -11.66
C CYS A 233 -7.69 -0.40 -12.95
N GLU A 234 -7.67 0.48 -13.97
CA GLU A 234 -8.32 0.23 -15.26
C GLU A 234 -7.69 -0.94 -16.01
N ILE A 235 -6.35 -0.99 -16.06
CA ILE A 235 -5.59 -2.06 -16.71
C ILE A 235 -5.87 -3.39 -16.00
N TYR A 236 -5.76 -3.41 -14.68
CA TYR A 236 -6.06 -4.60 -13.86
C TYR A 236 -7.48 -5.11 -14.10
N ASN A 237 -8.47 -4.22 -14.09
CA ASN A 237 -9.87 -4.62 -14.28
C ASN A 237 -10.12 -5.17 -15.69
N THR A 238 -9.50 -4.57 -16.71
CA THR A 238 -9.59 -5.06 -18.10
C THR A 238 -8.95 -6.44 -18.24
N HIS A 239 -7.77 -6.63 -17.65
CA HIS A 239 -7.10 -7.93 -17.63
C HIS A 239 -7.95 -8.99 -16.90
N THR A 240 -8.42 -8.67 -15.70
CA THR A 240 -9.16 -9.61 -14.88
C THR A 240 -10.51 -9.99 -15.48
N GLU A 241 -11.27 -9.02 -16.02
CA GLU A 241 -12.52 -9.34 -16.74
C GLU A 241 -12.27 -10.18 -17.99
N HIS A 242 -11.18 -9.93 -18.71
CA HIS A 242 -10.80 -10.75 -19.86
C HIS A 242 -10.49 -12.20 -19.44
N ILE A 243 -9.66 -12.41 -18.43
CA ILE A 243 -9.33 -13.76 -17.94
C ILE A 243 -10.56 -14.48 -17.38
N LEU A 244 -11.37 -13.80 -16.56
CA LEU A 244 -12.60 -14.39 -16.02
C LEU A 244 -13.63 -14.71 -17.10
N ALA A 245 -13.72 -13.90 -18.16
CA ALA A 245 -14.60 -14.20 -19.27
C ALA A 245 -14.13 -15.41 -20.08
N LEU A 246 -12.81 -15.61 -20.21
CA LEU A 246 -12.26 -16.81 -20.82
C LEU A 246 -12.50 -18.06 -19.97
N ASP A 247 -12.33 -17.96 -18.64
CA ASP A 247 -12.57 -19.06 -17.69
C ASP A 247 -14.05 -19.47 -17.64
N ARG A 248 -14.97 -18.50 -17.63
CA ARG A 248 -16.42 -18.76 -17.76
C ARG A 248 -16.76 -19.46 -19.07
N LEU A 249 -16.16 -19.01 -20.17
CA LEU A 249 -16.36 -19.64 -21.48
C LEU A 249 -15.83 -21.08 -21.49
N GLU A 250 -14.74 -21.37 -20.78
CA GLU A 250 -14.21 -22.73 -20.63
C GLU A 250 -15.10 -23.61 -19.76
N SER A 251 -15.59 -23.09 -18.63
CA SER A 251 -16.50 -23.81 -17.73
C SER A 251 -17.86 -24.12 -18.36
N GLU A 252 -18.44 -23.20 -19.14
CA GLU A 252 -19.69 -23.44 -19.89
C GLU A 252 -19.59 -24.61 -20.87
N ILE A 253 -18.37 -24.96 -21.30
CA ILE A 253 -18.11 -26.02 -22.26
C ILE A 253 -17.96 -27.38 -21.58
N ASP A 254 -17.31 -27.41 -20.41
CA ASP A 254 -17.14 -28.65 -19.63
C ASP A 254 -18.47 -29.16 -19.08
N GLU A 255 -19.41 -28.26 -18.81
CA GLU A 255 -20.76 -28.56 -18.31
C GLU A 255 -21.80 -28.87 -19.42
N ASP A 256 -21.44 -28.95 -20.71
CA ASP A 256 -22.41 -29.35 -21.77
C ASP A 256 -22.65 -30.88 -21.74
N PRO A 257 -23.80 -31.35 -21.21
CA PRO A 257 -24.07 -32.79 -21.01
C PRO A 257 -24.22 -33.57 -22.33
N ARG A 258 -24.21 -32.88 -23.48
CA ARG A 258 -24.19 -33.51 -24.81
C ARG A 258 -22.86 -34.20 -25.14
N ARG A 259 -21.78 -33.92 -24.41
CA ARG A 259 -20.48 -34.57 -24.61
C ARG A 259 -20.35 -35.92 -23.90
N GLU A 260 -21.07 -36.17 -22.81
CA GLU A 260 -20.98 -37.43 -22.06
C GLU A 260 -21.93 -38.54 -22.58
N SER A 261 -22.76 -38.27 -23.59
CA SER A 261 -23.85 -39.18 -24.03
C SER A 261 -23.51 -40.08 -25.24
N PHE A 262 -22.28 -40.12 -25.76
CA PHE A 262 -21.96 -40.88 -26.97
C PHE A 262 -20.87 -41.94 -26.78
N ASP A 263 -21.12 -42.86 -25.85
CA ASP A 263 -20.56 -44.21 -25.90
C ASP A 263 -21.48 -45.10 -26.76
N ASN A 264 -21.57 -44.83 -28.07
CA ASN A 264 -21.72 -45.87 -29.10
C ASN A 264 -21.78 -45.29 -30.52
N ASP A 265 -21.02 -45.93 -31.40
CA ASP A 265 -21.08 -45.91 -32.87
C ASP A 265 -20.17 -44.87 -33.59
N GLU A 266 -19.01 -45.39 -33.96
CA GLU A 266 -17.91 -44.76 -34.67
C GLU A 266 -18.23 -44.73 -36.18
N SER A 267 -18.77 -43.62 -36.72
CA SER A 267 -18.60 -43.27 -38.16
C SER A 267 -19.13 -41.91 -38.67
N VAL A 268 -19.70 -40.99 -37.88
CA VAL A 268 -20.29 -39.73 -38.41
C VAL A 268 -19.88 -38.42 -37.71
N ALA A 269 -18.89 -38.43 -36.82
CA ALA A 269 -18.61 -37.33 -35.89
C ALA A 269 -17.58 -36.26 -36.33
N SER A 270 -17.37 -36.01 -37.63
CA SER A 270 -16.32 -35.04 -38.06
C SER A 270 -16.81 -33.61 -38.31
N ASP A 271 -18.09 -33.39 -38.60
CA ASP A 271 -18.61 -32.07 -39.04
C ASP A 271 -19.16 -31.23 -37.87
N GLU A 272 -19.71 -31.89 -36.84
CA GLU A 272 -20.34 -31.23 -35.70
C GLU A 272 -19.32 -30.72 -34.66
N THR A 273 -18.16 -31.38 -34.54
CA THR A 273 -17.05 -30.97 -33.66
C THR A 273 -16.36 -29.70 -34.15
N ASP A 274 -16.21 -29.54 -35.47
CA ASP A 274 -15.61 -28.35 -36.08
C ASP A 274 -16.51 -27.11 -35.91
N SER A 275 -17.83 -27.28 -35.92
CA SER A 275 -18.78 -26.19 -35.68
C SER A 275 -18.71 -25.63 -34.25
N VAL A 276 -18.53 -26.50 -33.25
CA VAL A 276 -18.42 -26.08 -31.83
C VAL A 276 -17.08 -25.40 -31.56
N GLU A 277 -15.97 -25.92 -32.09
CA GLU A 277 -14.65 -25.32 -31.89
C GLU A 277 -14.51 -23.98 -32.62
N THR A 278 -15.07 -23.85 -33.83
CA THR A 278 -15.11 -22.57 -34.55
C THR A 278 -15.95 -21.52 -33.82
N GLY A 279 -17.09 -21.91 -33.24
CA GLY A 279 -17.89 -21.04 -32.37
C GLY A 279 -17.14 -20.59 -31.11
N ARG A 280 -16.36 -21.49 -30.49
CA ARG A 280 -15.51 -21.19 -29.32
C ARG A 280 -14.43 -20.17 -29.67
N LEU A 281 -13.71 -20.40 -30.77
CA LEU A 281 -12.67 -19.49 -31.26
C LEU A 281 -13.25 -18.10 -31.57
N HIS A 282 -14.47 -18.04 -32.11
CA HIS A 282 -15.16 -16.79 -32.35
C HIS A 282 -15.45 -16.02 -31.06
N LYS A 283 -16.03 -16.66 -30.04
CA LYS A 283 -16.28 -16.04 -28.73
C LYS A 283 -14.98 -15.57 -28.05
N LYS A 284 -13.91 -16.39 -28.09
CA LYS A 284 -12.58 -16.00 -27.58
C LYS A 284 -12.04 -14.78 -28.33
N TYR A 285 -12.21 -14.74 -29.64
CA TYR A 285 -11.81 -13.61 -30.48
C TYR A 285 -12.58 -12.33 -30.12
N GLU A 286 -13.90 -12.41 -29.91
CA GLU A 286 -14.72 -11.27 -29.50
C GLU A 286 -14.26 -10.67 -28.17
N LEU A 287 -14.05 -11.52 -27.15
CA LEU A 287 -13.54 -11.10 -25.83
C LEU A 287 -12.18 -10.42 -25.94
N ARG A 288 -11.27 -11.00 -26.73
CA ARG A 288 -9.94 -10.42 -27.00
C ARG A 288 -10.04 -9.06 -27.68
N VAL A 289 -10.91 -8.91 -28.69
CA VAL A 289 -11.10 -7.64 -29.41
C VAL A 289 -11.68 -6.56 -28.49
N GLN A 290 -12.62 -6.92 -27.62
CA GLN A 290 -13.15 -6.01 -26.60
C GLN A 290 -12.05 -5.54 -25.65
N ALA A 291 -11.26 -6.47 -25.10
CA ALA A 291 -10.13 -6.13 -24.22
C ALA A 291 -9.09 -5.24 -24.94
N LEU A 292 -8.78 -5.56 -26.20
CA LEU A 292 -7.85 -4.78 -27.03
C LEU A 292 -8.34 -3.34 -27.24
N SER A 293 -9.64 -3.16 -27.52
CA SER A 293 -10.23 -1.83 -27.69
C SER A 293 -10.09 -0.99 -26.42
N ILE A 294 -10.44 -1.56 -25.26
CA ILE A 294 -10.35 -0.87 -23.97
C ILE A 294 -8.90 -0.50 -23.65
N MET A 295 -7.96 -1.43 -23.87
CA MET A 295 -6.54 -1.17 -23.63
C MET A 295 -5.97 -0.08 -24.54
N LYS A 296 -6.37 -0.03 -25.82
CA LYS A 296 -6.00 1.05 -26.74
C LYS A 296 -6.53 2.41 -26.29
N ASP A 297 -7.74 2.46 -25.76
CA ASP A 297 -8.32 3.70 -25.22
C ASP A 297 -7.59 4.16 -23.96
N ILE A 298 -7.17 3.23 -23.10
CA ILE A 298 -6.33 3.52 -21.92
C ILE A 298 -4.98 4.07 -22.36
N THR A 299 -4.24 3.37 -23.24
CA THR A 299 -2.90 3.81 -23.65
C THR A 299 -2.93 5.13 -24.41
N LYS A 300 -3.97 5.39 -25.21
CA LYS A 300 -4.17 6.70 -25.85
C LYS A 300 -4.30 7.83 -24.83
N ARG A 301 -5.06 7.63 -23.75
CA ARG A 301 -5.14 8.63 -22.66
C ARG A 301 -3.80 8.76 -21.94
N MET A 302 -3.09 7.65 -21.75
CA MET A 302 -1.77 7.70 -21.14
C MET A 302 -0.78 8.51 -22.00
N ASP A 303 -0.83 8.35 -23.32
CA ASP A 303 0.04 9.05 -24.27
C ASP A 303 -0.23 10.55 -24.32
N VAL A 304 -1.49 10.97 -24.13
CA VAL A 304 -1.84 12.39 -24.01
C VAL A 304 -1.16 13.01 -22.78
N LEU A 305 -1.25 12.36 -21.61
CA LEU A 305 -0.63 12.87 -20.39
C LEU A 305 0.91 12.83 -20.45
N MET A 306 1.50 11.87 -21.17
CA MET A 306 2.94 11.79 -21.35
C MET A 306 3.57 12.94 -22.14
N GLN A 307 2.77 13.74 -22.85
CA GLN A 307 3.27 14.93 -23.54
C GLN A 307 3.71 16.01 -22.56
N ASP A 308 3.13 16.00 -21.36
CA ASP A 308 3.40 16.98 -20.32
C ASP A 308 4.43 16.48 -19.28
N MET A 309 5.20 17.40 -18.73
CA MET A 309 5.92 17.17 -17.47
C MET A 309 4.88 17.17 -16.34
N PRO A 310 4.97 16.27 -15.32
CA PRO A 310 6.07 15.36 -14.96
C PRO A 310 5.97 13.93 -15.52
N TYR A 311 4.89 13.58 -16.22
CA TYR A 311 4.59 12.20 -16.64
C TYR A 311 5.63 11.61 -17.60
N SER A 312 6.22 12.45 -18.45
CA SER A 312 7.24 12.02 -19.43
C SER A 312 8.51 11.43 -18.80
N ARG A 313 8.84 11.78 -17.54
CA ARG A 313 10.05 11.31 -16.84
C ARG A 313 9.77 10.42 -15.64
N ASN A 314 8.53 10.34 -15.18
CA ASN A 314 8.20 9.52 -14.03
C ASN A 314 8.39 8.02 -14.35
N GLN A 315 9.18 7.34 -13.53
CA GLN A 315 9.57 5.94 -13.76
C GLN A 315 8.37 4.99 -13.64
N HIS A 316 7.50 5.19 -12.65
CA HIS A 316 6.31 4.37 -12.43
C HIS A 316 5.34 4.51 -13.61
N TYR A 317 5.18 5.73 -14.12
CA TYR A 317 4.35 5.98 -15.28
C TYR A 317 4.88 5.30 -16.54
N LEU A 318 6.18 5.45 -16.82
CA LEU A 318 6.84 4.79 -17.96
C LEU A 318 6.74 3.27 -17.86
N ARG A 319 6.90 2.72 -16.65
CA ARG A 319 6.76 1.28 -16.40
C ARG A 319 5.32 0.81 -16.69
N LEU A 320 4.32 1.53 -16.16
CA LEU A 320 2.92 1.19 -16.40
C LEU A 320 2.58 1.24 -17.90
N ARG A 321 3.11 2.23 -18.62
CA ARG A 321 2.93 2.35 -20.07
C ARG A 321 3.58 1.20 -20.85
N ALA A 322 4.77 0.77 -20.43
CA ALA A 322 5.45 -0.39 -21.01
C ALA A 322 4.64 -1.68 -20.81
N MET A 323 4.16 -1.91 -19.58
CA MET A 323 3.32 -3.07 -19.25
C MET A 323 2.03 -3.09 -20.07
N ALA A 324 1.37 -1.93 -20.23
CA ALA A 324 0.19 -1.81 -21.07
C ALA A 324 0.48 -2.14 -22.54
N SER A 325 1.61 -1.71 -23.10
CA SER A 325 2.02 -2.08 -24.47
C SER A 325 2.30 -3.57 -24.61
N PHE A 326 2.97 -4.21 -23.64
CA PHE A 326 3.15 -5.66 -23.68
C PHE A 326 1.82 -6.40 -23.69
N TYR A 327 0.87 -5.99 -22.84
CA TYR A 327 -0.45 -6.60 -22.81
C TYR A 327 -1.22 -6.39 -24.13
N ILE A 328 -1.13 -5.20 -24.74
CA ILE A 328 -1.68 -4.96 -26.08
C ILE A 328 -1.01 -5.88 -27.12
N ALA A 329 0.30 -6.06 -27.05
CA ALA A 329 1.05 -6.91 -27.98
C ALA A 329 0.56 -8.36 -27.94
N ASP A 330 0.23 -8.87 -26.76
CA ASP A 330 -0.34 -10.21 -26.59
C ASP A 330 -1.79 -10.29 -27.11
N LEU A 331 -2.59 -9.24 -26.90
CA LEU A 331 -3.97 -9.15 -27.39
C LEU A 331 -4.06 -8.99 -28.92
N ILE A 332 -3.03 -8.48 -29.60
CA ILE A 332 -3.04 -8.28 -31.06
C ILE A 332 -3.03 -9.60 -31.83
N LEU A 333 -2.43 -10.66 -31.29
CA LEU A 333 -2.28 -11.93 -31.99
C LEU A 333 -3.63 -12.64 -32.18
N PRO A 334 -3.99 -13.00 -33.42
CA PRO A 334 -5.25 -13.67 -33.68
C PRO A 334 -5.26 -15.10 -33.11
N ILE A 335 -6.38 -15.47 -32.51
CA ILE A 335 -6.61 -16.80 -31.92
C ILE A 335 -7.17 -17.80 -32.96
N SER A 336 -7.77 -17.29 -34.04
CA SER A 336 -8.38 -18.09 -35.12
C SER A 336 -7.41 -18.26 -36.30
N PRO A 337 -7.49 -19.35 -37.10
CA PRO A 337 -6.72 -19.46 -38.33
C PRO A 337 -7.07 -18.30 -39.28
N VAL A 338 -6.10 -17.40 -39.47
CA VAL A 338 -6.23 -16.25 -40.35
C VAL A 338 -5.36 -16.45 -41.59
N SER A 339 -5.68 -15.73 -42.68
CA SER A 339 -4.82 -15.68 -43.85
C SER A 339 -3.40 -15.28 -43.47
N GLN A 340 -2.40 -15.84 -44.18
CA GLN A 340 -0.98 -15.57 -43.93
C GLN A 340 -0.69 -14.06 -43.90
N PHE A 341 -1.35 -13.28 -44.77
CA PHE A 341 -1.22 -11.83 -44.80
C PHE A 341 -1.64 -11.15 -43.48
N GLN A 342 -2.78 -11.56 -42.90
CA GLN A 342 -3.27 -10.98 -41.65
C GLN A 342 -2.45 -11.47 -40.45
N ALA A 343 -1.92 -12.70 -40.50
CA ALA A 343 -0.99 -13.21 -39.50
C ALA A 343 0.33 -12.41 -39.51
N GLU A 344 0.88 -12.12 -40.68
CA GLU A 344 2.07 -11.26 -40.83
C GLU A 344 1.82 -9.83 -40.34
N GLU A 345 0.66 -9.26 -40.65
CA GLU A 345 0.27 -7.92 -40.19
C GLU A 345 0.13 -7.88 -38.66
N GLY A 346 -0.52 -8.88 -38.06
CA GLY A 346 -0.62 -9.03 -36.61
C GLY A 346 0.75 -9.16 -35.95
N GLN A 347 1.66 -9.94 -36.54
CA GLN A 347 3.02 -10.11 -36.02
C GLN A 347 3.84 -8.81 -36.11
N LYS A 348 3.71 -8.06 -37.22
CA LYS A 348 4.34 -6.73 -37.36
C LYS A 348 3.80 -5.77 -36.30
N ALA A 349 2.49 -5.73 -36.10
CA ALA A 349 1.87 -4.89 -35.09
C ALA A 349 2.30 -5.26 -33.66
N ARG A 350 2.43 -6.55 -33.35
CA ARG A 350 2.97 -7.03 -32.07
C ARG A 350 4.40 -6.55 -31.85
N LEU A 351 5.27 -6.68 -32.85
CA LEU A 351 6.67 -6.24 -32.75
C LEU A 351 6.77 -4.74 -32.52
N MET A 352 5.94 -3.92 -33.19
CA MET A 352 5.90 -2.48 -32.96
C MET A 352 5.49 -2.13 -31.53
N GLU A 353 4.50 -2.83 -30.95
CA GLU A 353 4.10 -2.60 -29.56
C GLU A 353 5.16 -3.06 -28.56
N GLN A 354 5.85 -4.18 -28.83
CA GLN A 354 6.97 -4.63 -27.99
C GLN A 354 8.17 -3.68 -28.06
N GLU A 355 8.50 -3.16 -29.25
CA GLU A 355 9.54 -2.14 -29.42
C GLU A 355 9.15 -0.85 -28.69
N SER A 356 7.89 -0.42 -28.81
CA SER A 356 7.36 0.70 -28.02
C SER A 356 7.53 0.46 -26.52
N ALA A 357 7.16 -0.71 -26.00
CA ALA A 357 7.35 -1.06 -24.60
C ALA A 357 8.83 -1.00 -24.17
N ARG A 358 9.74 -1.54 -24.98
CA ARG A 358 11.19 -1.48 -24.72
C ARG A 358 11.72 -0.05 -24.68
N ASN A 359 11.28 0.81 -25.60
CA ASN A 359 11.65 2.24 -25.59
C ASN A 359 11.26 2.93 -24.27
N HIS A 360 10.11 2.58 -23.68
CA HIS A 360 9.72 3.10 -22.37
C HIS A 360 10.62 2.59 -21.24
N LEU A 361 11.02 1.31 -21.27
CA LEU A 361 11.94 0.72 -20.29
C LEU A 361 13.35 1.29 -20.42
N GLU A 362 13.85 1.49 -21.65
CA GLU A 362 15.13 2.15 -21.89
C GLU A 362 15.13 3.57 -21.33
N ARG A 363 14.04 4.31 -21.52
CA ARG A 363 13.90 5.66 -20.95
C ARG A 363 14.05 5.65 -19.43
N ILE A 364 13.52 4.65 -18.72
CA ILE A 364 13.71 4.50 -17.27
C ILE A 364 15.20 4.41 -16.93
N ILE A 365 15.96 3.58 -17.66
CA ILE A 365 17.42 3.45 -17.47
C ILE A 365 18.12 4.77 -17.77
N THR A 366 17.77 5.46 -18.86
CA THR A 366 18.40 6.75 -19.22
C THR A 366 18.20 7.82 -18.16
N TYR A 367 17.08 7.77 -17.42
CA TYR A 367 16.79 8.68 -16.31
C TYR A 367 17.31 8.16 -14.96
N GLY A 368 18.12 7.10 -14.94
CA GLY A 368 18.75 6.57 -13.73
C GLY A 368 17.79 5.76 -12.84
N GLY A 369 16.71 5.22 -13.40
CA GLY A 369 15.77 4.36 -12.69
C GLY A 369 16.17 2.89 -12.67
N GLU A 370 15.67 2.18 -11.66
CA GLU A 370 15.88 0.74 -11.52
C GLU A 370 14.73 -0.04 -12.20
N LEU A 371 15.09 -1.10 -12.92
CA LEU A 371 14.15 -2.05 -13.49
C LEU A 371 14.07 -3.31 -12.64
N ASP A 372 12.87 -3.87 -12.53
CA ASP A 372 12.66 -5.16 -11.91
C ASP A 372 13.25 -6.26 -12.79
N LYS A 373 13.52 -7.44 -12.22
CA LYS A 373 14.06 -8.60 -12.96
C LYS A 373 13.23 -8.93 -14.21
N ALA A 374 11.90 -8.89 -14.10
CA ALA A 374 11.00 -9.14 -15.23
C ALA A 374 11.13 -8.08 -16.34
N ALA A 375 11.23 -6.80 -15.97
CA ALA A 375 11.41 -5.71 -16.92
C ALA A 375 12.81 -5.74 -17.57
N TRP A 376 13.84 -6.12 -16.81
CA TRP A 376 15.19 -6.36 -17.34
C TRP A 376 15.21 -7.49 -18.37
N ASN A 377 14.55 -8.61 -18.09
CA ASN A 377 14.45 -9.75 -19.02
C ASN A 377 13.64 -9.38 -20.27
N ALA A 378 12.59 -8.57 -20.13
CA ALA A 378 11.79 -8.11 -21.27
C ALA A 378 12.57 -7.15 -22.19
N LEU A 379 13.49 -6.37 -21.62
CA LEU A 379 14.39 -5.49 -22.37
C LEU A 379 15.47 -6.29 -23.12
N ASN A 380 16.09 -7.27 -22.45
CA ASN A 380 17.12 -8.14 -23.01
C ASN A 380 16.64 -9.60 -23.04
N PRO A 381 15.83 -10.00 -24.04
CA PRO A 381 15.48 -11.41 -24.19
C PRO A 381 16.76 -12.18 -24.50
N SER A 382 17.30 -12.91 -23.52
CA SER A 382 18.41 -13.83 -23.77
C SER A 382 17.96 -14.85 -24.81
N GLY A 383 18.74 -15.01 -25.89
CA GLY A 383 18.36 -15.79 -27.08
C GLY A 383 18.22 -17.30 -26.88
N ASP A 384 18.35 -17.80 -25.66
CA ASP A 384 18.11 -19.19 -25.30
C ASP A 384 16.98 -19.21 -24.27
N VAL A 385 16.02 -20.12 -24.46
CA VAL A 385 14.82 -20.40 -23.66
C VAL A 385 13.53 -19.88 -24.31
N GLU A 386 13.02 -20.66 -25.27
CA GLU A 386 11.59 -20.76 -25.59
C GLU A 386 10.85 -21.44 -24.43
N GLU A 387 10.81 -20.81 -23.26
CA GLU A 387 10.03 -21.27 -22.12
C GLU A 387 9.12 -20.12 -21.72
N ASP A 388 7.81 -20.37 -21.81
CA ASP A 388 6.69 -19.49 -21.47
C ASP A 388 7.06 -18.02 -21.21
N THR A 389 6.94 -17.19 -22.25
CA THR A 389 6.93 -15.71 -22.12
C THR A 389 5.69 -15.18 -21.42
N SER A 390 4.90 -16.07 -20.81
CA SER A 390 3.88 -15.82 -19.81
C SER A 390 4.52 -15.22 -18.55
N ILE A 391 5.10 -14.01 -18.67
CA ILE A 391 5.49 -13.21 -17.52
C ILE A 391 4.19 -13.08 -16.70
N GLN A 392 4.16 -13.64 -15.49
CA GLN A 392 3.10 -13.39 -14.53
C GLN A 392 3.18 -11.92 -14.09
N LEU A 393 2.77 -11.01 -14.99
CA LEU A 393 2.89 -9.56 -14.88
C LEU A 393 1.94 -8.95 -13.85
N TYR A 394 1.07 -9.77 -13.25
CA TYR A 394 -0.05 -9.32 -12.42
C TYR A 394 -0.10 -10.02 -11.05
N SER A 395 1.03 -10.43 -10.47
CA SER A 395 1.01 -10.96 -9.09
C SER A 395 1.00 -9.89 -7.99
N SER A 396 1.00 -8.60 -8.34
CA SER A 396 0.86 -7.54 -7.34
C SER A 396 0.12 -6.33 -7.89
N LEU A 397 -1.16 -6.22 -7.59
CA LEU A 397 -1.65 -4.97 -7.02
C LEU A 397 -2.46 -5.34 -5.77
N PRO A 398 -2.08 -4.74 -4.64
CA PRO A 398 -3.04 -3.86 -4.01
C PRO A 398 -2.38 -2.50 -3.84
N ILE A 399 -3.20 -1.46 -3.99
CA ILE A 399 -2.94 -0.02 -3.87
C ILE A 399 -2.18 0.41 -2.58
N ARG A 400 -1.78 -0.54 -1.73
CA ARG A 400 -1.08 -0.40 -0.45
C ARG A 400 0.46 -0.41 -0.54
N SER A 401 1.03 -0.58 -1.73
CA SER A 401 2.50 -0.57 -1.91
C SER A 401 2.99 0.39 -3.00
N LEU A 402 2.16 1.36 -3.39
CA LEU A 402 2.58 2.43 -4.30
C LEU A 402 3.40 3.48 -3.55
#